data_AF-A0A3C0IRJ9-F1
#
_entry.id   AF-A0A3C0IRJ9-F1
#
_cell.length_a   1.000
_cell.length_b   1.000
_cell.length_c   1.000
_cell.angle_alpha   90.00
_cell.angle_beta   90.00
_cell.angle_gamma   90.00
#
_symmetry.space_group_name_H-M   'P 1'
#
loop_
_entity.id
_entity.type
_entity.pdbx_description
1 polymer ?
#
loop_
_entity_poly.entity_id
_entity_poly.type
_entity_poly.pdbx_seq_one_letter_code
_entity_poly.pdbx_strand_id
1 'polypeptide(L)' 'MHPPLKDLQKLASSNWDDFESLVGKKAIIKALVVMYRRSGLSYGQIQQKLKIDKSAACRIYLKWHDETVAKKSTQVSI' A
#
# COMPACT_ATOMS: atom_id res chain seq x y z
N MET A 1 -13.26 -16.40 0.89
CA MET A 1 -14.16 -15.29 1.27
C MET A 1 -13.29 -14.07 1.57
N HIS A 2 -13.45 -12.98 0.83
CA HIS A 2 -12.81 -11.71 1.21
C HIS A 2 -13.64 -11.08 2.33
N PRO A 3 -13.05 -10.78 3.50
CA PRO A 3 -13.78 -10.07 4.54
C PRO A 3 -14.30 -8.74 3.99
N PRO A 4 -15.56 -8.36 4.25
CA PRO A 4 -16.09 -7.10 3.74
C PRO A 4 -15.29 -5.94 4.32
N LEU A 5 -15.12 -4.87 3.54
CA LEU A 5 -14.25 -3.73 3.86
C LEU A 5 -14.51 -3.15 5.27
N LYS A 6 -15.77 -3.20 5.73
CA LYS A 6 -16.22 -2.73 7.04
C LYS A 6 -15.66 -3.57 8.20
N ASP A 7 -15.50 -4.88 8.00
CA ASP A 7 -14.97 -5.78 9.04
C ASP A 7 -13.44 -5.63 9.15
N LEU A 8 -12.75 -5.40 8.02
CA LEU A 8 -11.33 -5.05 8.02
C LEU A 8 -11.07 -3.72 8.72
N GLN A 9 -11.92 -2.71 8.50
CA GLN A 9 -11.79 -1.41 9.16
C GLN A 9 -12.02 -1.52 10.67
N LYS A 10 -13.02 -2.29 11.10
CA LYS A 10 -13.25 -2.59 12.52
C LYS A 10 -12.04 -3.29 13.12
N LEU A 11 -11.53 -4.33 12.46
CA LEU A 11 -10.37 -5.08 12.92
C LEU A 11 -9.12 -4.19 13.05
N ALA A 12 -8.83 -3.36 12.04
CA ALA A 12 -7.74 -2.38 12.11
C ALA A 12 -7.87 -1.39 13.27
N SER A 13 -9.10 -1.11 13.71
CA SER A 13 -9.38 -0.17 14.81
C SER A 13 -9.39 -0.85 16.18
N SER A 14 -9.74 -2.14 16.25
CA SER A 14 -9.92 -2.88 17.51
C SER A 14 -8.74 -3.79 17.86
N ASN A 15 -8.06 -4.37 16.86
CA ASN A 15 -6.92 -5.25 17.04
C ASN A 15 -5.97 -5.17 15.84
N TRP A 16 -4.93 -4.34 15.98
CA TRP A 16 -3.95 -4.11 14.93
C TRP A 16 -3.13 -5.37 14.61
N ASP A 17 -2.82 -6.20 15.60
CA ASP A 17 -1.98 -7.38 15.40
C ASP A 17 -2.70 -8.46 14.58
N ASP A 18 -3.99 -8.69 14.86
CA ASP A 18 -4.82 -9.60 14.06
C ASP A 18 -5.01 -9.07 12.64
N PHE A 19 -5.18 -7.75 12.48
CA PHE A 19 -5.24 -7.10 11.17
C PHE A 19 -3.92 -7.27 10.40
N GLU A 20 -2.77 -7.06 11.05
CA GLU A 20 -1.45 -7.24 10.45
C GLU A 20 -1.19 -8.71 10.08
N SER A 21 -1.65 -9.66 10.89
CA SER A 21 -1.59 -11.09 10.61
C SER A 21 -2.45 -11.47 9.40
N LEU A 22 -3.66 -10.92 9.29
CA LEU A 22 -4.61 -11.25 8.23
C LEU A 22 -4.26 -10.62 6.88
N VAL A 23 -3.86 -9.34 6.88
CA VAL A 23 -3.50 -8.61 5.65
C VAL A 23 -2.05 -8.89 5.23
N GLY A 24 -1.19 -9.12 6.22
CA GLY A 24 0.24 -9.27 6.03
C GLY A 24 0.97 -7.93 6.00
N LYS A 25 1.99 -7.82 6.83
CA LYS A 25 2.88 -6.64 6.96
C LYS A 25 3.38 -6.08 5.62
N LYS A 26 3.72 -6.95 4.67
CA LYS A 26 4.18 -6.53 3.33
C LYS A 26 3.10 -5.77 2.55
N ALA A 27 1.85 -6.19 2.63
CA ALA A 27 0.74 -5.52 1.95
C ALA A 27 0.43 -4.17 2.59
N ILE A 28 0.47 -4.10 3.92
CA ILE A 28 0.31 -2.85 4.68
C ILE A 28 1.40 -1.85 4.29
N ILE A 29 2.68 -2.25 4.29
CA ILE A 29 3.79 -1.37 3.89
C ILE A 29 3.59 -0.85 2.46
N LYS A 30 3.18 -1.70 1.52
CA LYS A 30 2.88 -1.26 0.15
C LYS A 30 1.78 -0.19 0.11
N ALA A 31 0.69 -0.42 0.82
CA ALA A 31 -0.43 0.52 0.89
C ALA A 31 0.00 1.87 1.50
N LEU A 32 0.75 1.84 2.60
CA LEU A 32 1.26 3.05 3.27
C LEU A 32 2.22 3.84 2.37
N VAL A 33 3.14 3.16 1.65
CA VAL A 33 4.04 3.81 0.69
C VAL A 33 3.25 4.53 -0.41
N VAL A 34 2.27 3.86 -1.00
CA VAL A 34 1.43 4.43 -2.07
C VAL A 34 0.64 5.62 -1.54
N MET A 35 -0.02 5.47 -0.39
CA MET A 35 -0.80 6.54 0.23
C MET A 35 0.07 7.76 0.53
N TYR A 36 1.20 7.60 1.22
CA TYR A 36 2.08 8.72 1.55
C TYR A 36 2.66 9.41 0.32
N ARG A 37 3.03 8.65 -0.71
CA ARG A 37 3.53 9.24 -1.95
C ARG A 37 2.45 10.05 -2.66
N ARG A 38 1.21 9.55 -2.70
CA ARG A 38 0.05 10.28 -3.26
C ARG A 38 -0.33 11.51 -2.44
N SER A 39 -0.08 11.51 -1.13
CA SER A 39 -0.22 12.67 -0.25
C SER A 39 0.93 13.68 -0.37
N GLY A 40 1.88 13.47 -1.29
CA GLY A 40 2.96 14.40 -1.59
C GLY A 40 4.26 14.18 -0.79
N LEU A 41 4.31 13.20 0.12
CA LEU A 41 5.52 12.95 0.90
C LEU A 41 6.66 12.46 -0.01
N SER A 42 7.86 12.95 0.24
CA SER A 42 9.08 12.48 -0.40
C SER A 42 9.47 11.08 0.10
N TYR A 43 10.24 10.33 -0.70
CA TYR A 43 10.72 9.01 -0.29
C TYR A 43 11.58 9.04 0.99
N GLY A 44 12.27 10.15 1.27
CA GLY A 44 13.03 10.33 2.52
C GLY A 44 12.11 10.42 3.74
N GLN A 45 11.01 11.18 3.63
CA GLN A 45 9.99 11.26 4.68
C GLN A 45 9.27 9.92 4.89
N ILE A 46 9.01 9.18 3.80
CA ILE A 46 8.42 7.83 3.86
C ILE A 46 9.37 6.86 4.57
N GLN A 47 10.67 6.90 4.26
CA GLN A 47 11.70 6.13 4.96
C GLN A 47 11.65 6.40 6.47
N GLN A 48 11.61 7.67 6.88
CA GLN A 48 11.58 8.04 8.30
C GLN A 48 10.31 7.53 8.99
N LYS A 49 9.15 7.63 8.34
CA LYS A 49 7.86 7.19 8.90
C LYS A 49 7.72 5.67 9.00
N LEU A 50 8.13 4.95 7.97
CA LEU A 50 7.93 3.50 7.86
C LEU A 50 9.16 2.68 8.29
N LYS A 51 10.28 3.34 8.58
CA LYS A 51 11.58 2.71 8.89
C LYS A 51 11.99 1.68 7.84
N ILE A 52 11.79 2.03 6.55
CA ILE A 52 12.22 1.24 5.40
C ILE A 52 13.23 2.02 4.57
N ASP A 53 14.05 1.33 3.78
CA ASP A 53 14.97 2.02 2.86
C ASP A 53 14.23 2.89 1.85
N LYS A 54 14.75 4.10 1.59
CA LYS A 54 14.25 4.99 0.53
C LYS A 54 14.11 4.28 -0.82
N SER A 55 15.11 3.47 -1.17
CA SER A 55 15.12 2.69 -2.42
C SER A 55 14.02 1.63 -2.45
N ALA A 56 13.70 1.03 -1.31
CA ALA A 56 12.58 0.10 -1.19
C ALA A 56 11.24 0.81 -1.38
N ALA A 57 11.04 1.98 -0.75
CA ALA A 57 9.85 2.80 -0.95
C ALA A 57 9.66 3.21 -2.42
N CYS A 58 10.75 3.62 -3.09
CA CYS A 58 10.73 3.95 -4.52
C CYS A 58 10.30 2.77 -5.38
N ARG A 59 10.94 1.60 -5.22
CA ARG A 59 10.60 0.38 -5.98
C ARG A 59 9.15 -0.05 -5.77
N ILE A 60 8.64 0.03 -4.54
CA ILE A 60 7.26 -0.31 -4.21
C ILE A 60 6.29 0.59 -4.97
N TYR A 61 6.53 1.91 -4.95
CA TYR A 61 5.65 2.86 -5.62
C TYR A 61 5.68 2.72 -7.15
N LEU A 62 6.87 2.59 -7.74
CA LEU A 62 7.04 2.40 -9.17
C LEU A 62 6.33 1.13 -9.65
N LYS A 63 6.53 0.00 -8.96
CA LYS A 63 5.85 -1.25 -9.29
C LYS A 63 4.33 -1.11 -9.24
N TRP A 64 3.78 -0.46 -8.21
CA TRP A 64 2.34 -0.20 -8.13
C TRP A 64 1.85 0.72 -9.26
N HIS A 65 2.62 1.75 -9.60
CA HIS A 65 2.30 2.69 -10.66
C HIS A 65 2.26 1.98 -12.02
N ASP A 66 3.29 1.17 -12.33
CA ASP A 66 3.38 0.41 -13.57
C ASP A 66 2.23 -0.59 -13.70
N GLU A 67 1.92 -1.34 -12.63
CA GLU A 67 0.77 -2.26 -12.61
C GLU A 67 -0.57 -1.52 -12.79
N THR A 68 -0.68 -0.30 -12.29
CA THR A 68 -1.91 0.51 -12.41
C THR A 68 -2.04 1.12 -13.81
N VAL A 69 -0.95 1.59 -14.40
CA VAL A 69 -0.92 2.11 -15.77
C VAL A 69 -1.13 0.99 -16.79
N ALA A 70 -0.49 -0.16 -16.62
CA ALA A 70 -0.69 -1.33 -17.48
C ALA A 70 -2.16 -1.77 -17.51
N LYS A 71 -2.83 -1.82 -16.34
CA LYS A 71 -4.26 -2.16 -16.25
C LYS A 71 -5.18 -1.13 -16.93
N LYS A 72 -4.82 0.16 -16.90
CA LYS A 72 -5.57 1.20 -17.63
C LYS A 72 -5.39 1.08 -19.14
N SER A 73 -4.19 0.72 -19.60
CA SER A 73 -3.91 0.58 -21.03
C SER A 73 -4.66 -0.60 -21.67
N THR A 74 -4.91 -1.68 -20.93
CA THR A 74 -5.68 -2.84 -21.42
C THR A 74 -7.19 -2.57 -21.52
N GLN A 75 -7.74 -1.60 -20.79
CA GLN A 75 -9.17 -1.28 -20.83
C GLN A 75 -9.60 -0.38 -22.01
N VAL A 76 -8.65 0.22 -22.75
CA VAL A 76 -8.95 1.15 -23.86
C VAL A 76 -8.75 0.48 -25.24
N SER A 77 -8.38 -0.80 -25.28
CA SER A 77 -8.26 -1.59 -26.50
C SER A 77 -9.42 -2.60 -26.61
N ILE A 78 -10.66 -2.10 -26.77
CA ILE A 78 -11.80 -2.88 -27.27
C ILE A 78 -12.62 -2.00 -28.20
#